data_AF-A0A3S0W3S6-F1
#
_entry.id   AF-A0A3S0W3S6-F1
#
_cell.length_a   1.000
_cell.length_b   1.000
_cell.length_c   1.000
_cell.angle_alpha   90.00
_cell.angle_beta   90.00
_cell.angle_gamma   90.00
#
_symmetry.space_group_name_H-M   'P 1'
#
loop_
_entity.id
_entity.type
_entity.pdbx_description
1 polymer ?
#
loop_
_entity_poly.entity_id
_entity_poly.type
_entity_poly.pdbx_seq_one_letter_code
_entity_poly.pdbx_strand_id
1 'polypeptide(L)'
;MKRPALLVNTPLVDSLPPEARVQRRRLRACHECDWISALPPLGSGEKASCPRCGHVLAKRHRYPAQRSMALAIAALIALLVAVSFPFVSFSVSGVGNRIELSQTATTLIAFHQPIVGIIVIMTIAVLPAVYLLSVIWLQLGLLRGKPLYFSRDIARSLAHLTPWMMADVFIIGALVSLIKIAGMAEIELGVSFWGFCVFAVLLLMTTQSIDADWMWFSLEGEPRAPENTQTGATAASQRLTGCPTCGLINALPPGQKSRCTRCHEKLHPRLPNSLQRTWALLGAATIMYIPANVYPIMTTTSLGHSGSSTIIGGVAELIQMGSWPVAAVIFVASVIVPVGKLLALSWLCIAVQRSDRSNNISRTKLYRITEFIGRWSMVDVFVVAILVALIRAGSLMSITPGPAALAFGSVVVLTMLAAMTFDPRLIWDASKAAASPSDHSHPGSH
;
A
#
# COMPACT_ATOMS: atom_id res chain seq x y z
N MET A 1 -1.71 17.38 -30.26
CA MET A 1 -1.69 18.53 -29.32
C MET A 1 -0.33 19.20 -29.43
N LYS A 2 -0.28 20.45 -29.91
CA LYS A 2 0.96 21.23 -30.06
C LYS A 2 1.56 21.49 -28.68
N ARG A 3 2.80 21.03 -28.44
CA ARG A 3 3.60 21.38 -27.26
C ARG A 3 3.68 22.92 -27.16
N PRO A 4 3.54 23.54 -25.97
CA PRO A 4 3.95 24.93 -25.83
C PRO A 4 5.41 25.06 -26.25
N ALA A 5 5.73 26.08 -27.05
CA ALA A 5 7.08 26.32 -27.54
C ALA A 5 8.00 26.61 -26.35
N LEU A 6 8.80 25.62 -25.98
CA LEU A 6 9.95 25.81 -25.09
C LEU A 6 10.98 26.67 -25.84
N LEU A 7 11.60 27.62 -25.13
CA LEU A 7 12.67 28.45 -25.67
C LEU A 7 13.76 27.56 -26.30
N VAL A 8 14.30 27.98 -27.44
CA VAL A 8 15.18 27.21 -28.34
C VAL A 8 16.46 26.67 -27.69
N ASN A 9 16.80 27.11 -26.47
CA ASN A 9 17.97 26.66 -25.70
C ASN A 9 17.64 26.07 -24.31
N THR A 10 16.38 25.70 -24.04
CA THR A 10 16.05 24.98 -22.81
C THR A 10 16.40 23.50 -23.00
N PRO A 11 17.30 22.89 -22.18
CA PRO A 11 17.50 21.45 -22.25
C PRO A 11 16.16 20.75 -21.98
N LEU A 12 15.76 19.81 -22.86
CA LEU A 12 14.51 19.05 -22.73
C LEU A 12 14.43 18.26 -21.41
N VAL A 13 15.60 17.97 -20.82
CA VAL A 13 15.78 17.33 -19.52
C VAL A 13 16.77 18.19 -18.76
N ASP A 14 16.28 18.95 -17.80
CA ASP A 14 17.12 19.80 -16.97
C ASP A 14 17.64 18.97 -15.78
N SER A 15 18.91 18.57 -15.88
CA SER A 15 19.59 17.65 -14.96
C SER A 15 20.12 18.31 -13.69
N LEU A 16 20.02 19.65 -13.57
CA LEU A 16 20.47 20.36 -12.39
C LEU A 16 19.59 20.01 -11.17
N PRO A 17 20.18 19.57 -10.04
CA PRO A 17 19.43 19.30 -8.83
C PRO A 17 18.64 20.54 -8.40
N PRO A 18 17.45 20.37 -7.78
CA PRO A 18 16.59 21.49 -7.37
C PRO A 18 17.32 22.53 -6.51
N GLU A 19 18.33 22.09 -5.77
CA GLU A 19 19.21 22.87 -4.90
C GLU A 19 19.98 23.98 -5.63
N ALA A 20 20.26 23.82 -6.94
CA ALA A 20 20.95 24.84 -7.74
C ALA A 20 20.02 26.01 -8.17
N ARG A 21 18.71 25.93 -7.89
CA ARG A 21 17.71 26.93 -8.29
C ARG A 21 17.16 27.68 -7.09
N VAL A 22 17.92 28.66 -6.61
CA VAL A 22 17.51 29.54 -5.50
C VAL A 22 16.27 30.40 -5.84
N GLN A 23 15.95 30.61 -7.11
CA GLN A 23 14.94 31.58 -7.54
C GLN A 23 13.48 31.11 -7.61
N ARG A 24 13.16 29.81 -7.46
CA ARG A 24 11.75 29.34 -7.53
C ARG A 24 11.36 28.55 -6.28
N ARG A 25 10.50 29.14 -5.45
CA ARG A 25 9.85 28.43 -4.34
C ARG A 25 8.98 27.30 -4.90
N ARG A 26 9.41 26.05 -4.73
CA ARG A 26 8.65 24.87 -5.13
C ARG A 26 7.51 24.69 -4.13
N LEU A 27 6.28 24.58 -4.60
CA LEU A 27 5.11 24.47 -3.72
C LEU A 27 4.55 23.05 -3.77
N ARG A 28 4.19 22.51 -2.59
CA ARG A 28 3.50 21.23 -2.44
C ARG A 28 2.26 21.41 -1.56
N ALA A 29 1.17 20.78 -1.97
CA ALA A 29 -0.01 20.60 -1.12
C ALA A 29 0.10 19.24 -0.41
N CYS A 30 -0.13 19.22 0.91
CA CYS A 30 -0.09 17.98 1.68
C CYS A 30 -1.24 17.04 1.30
N HIS A 31 -0.92 15.75 1.07
CA HIS A 31 -1.92 14.73 0.75
C HIS A 31 -2.91 14.45 1.89
N GLU A 32 -2.52 14.68 3.15
CA GLU A 32 -3.36 14.40 4.31
C GLU A 32 -4.18 15.59 4.81
N CYS A 33 -3.60 16.80 4.86
CA CYS A 33 -4.26 17.96 5.48
C CYS A 33 -4.47 19.14 4.51
N ASP A 34 -4.16 18.94 3.23
CA ASP A 34 -4.34 19.90 2.12
C ASP A 34 -3.58 21.22 2.27
N TRP A 35 -2.66 21.30 3.24
CA TRP A 35 -1.88 22.51 3.53
C TRP A 35 -0.81 22.77 2.46
N ILE A 36 -0.74 24.01 1.95
CA ILE A 36 0.27 24.42 0.98
C ILE A 36 1.53 24.89 1.70
N SER A 37 2.66 24.26 1.38
CA SER A 37 3.97 24.62 1.90
C SER A 37 4.96 24.82 0.76
N ALA A 38 5.85 25.80 0.93
CA ALA A 38 7.04 25.90 0.11
C ALA A 38 8.05 24.84 0.58
N LEU A 39 8.54 24.03 -0.35
CA LEU A 39 9.64 23.12 -0.10
C LEU A 39 10.94 23.93 0.00
N PRO A 40 11.70 23.78 1.09
CA PRO A 40 13.07 24.30 1.13
C PRO A 40 13.95 23.54 0.12
N PRO A 41 15.11 24.10 -0.29
CA PRO A 41 16.13 23.30 -0.96
C PRO A 41 16.52 22.15 -0.02
N LEU A 42 16.42 20.91 -0.50
CA LEU A 42 16.72 19.70 0.28
C LEU A 42 18.05 19.13 -0.18
N GLY A 43 19.02 19.02 0.73
CA GLY A 43 20.27 18.32 0.50
C GLY A 43 20.12 16.80 0.53
N SER A 44 21.19 16.08 0.17
CA SER A 44 21.18 14.61 0.18
C SER A 44 20.92 14.04 1.59
N GLY A 45 19.87 13.23 1.73
CA GLY A 45 19.47 12.62 3.01
C GLY A 45 18.42 13.41 3.79
N GLU A 46 18.10 14.64 3.36
CA GLU A 46 17.11 15.48 4.03
C GLU A 46 15.67 15.13 3.61
N LYS A 47 14.71 15.52 4.46
CA LYS A 47 13.27 15.38 4.21
C LYS A 47 12.53 16.65 4.60
N ALA A 48 11.50 17.00 3.84
CA ALA A 48 10.56 18.06 4.19
C ALA A 48 9.28 17.45 4.77
N SER A 49 8.83 17.95 5.91
CA SER A 49 7.58 17.53 6.55
C SER A 49 6.58 18.69 6.56
N CYS A 50 5.29 18.35 6.47
CA CYS A 50 4.21 19.31 6.58
C CYS A 50 4.17 19.91 7.99
N PRO A 51 4.16 21.25 8.15
CA PRO A 51 4.15 21.89 9.47
C PRO A 51 2.82 21.69 10.22
N ARG A 52 1.72 21.33 9.52
CA ARG A 52 0.38 21.18 10.13
C ARG A 52 0.10 19.78 10.65
N CYS A 53 0.41 18.73 9.88
CA CYS A 53 0.13 17.33 10.27
C CYS A 53 1.39 16.47 10.44
N GLY A 54 2.58 16.96 10.08
CA GLY A 54 3.83 16.20 10.14
C GLY A 54 4.01 15.15 9.03
N HIS A 55 3.14 15.10 8.02
CA HIS A 55 3.29 14.18 6.89
C HIS A 55 4.52 14.56 6.04
N VAL A 56 5.31 13.58 5.60
CA VAL A 56 6.51 13.83 4.78
C VAL A 56 6.09 14.24 3.37
N LEU A 57 6.46 15.45 2.94
CA LEU A 57 6.12 16.01 1.62
C LEU A 57 7.12 15.61 0.53
N ALA A 58 8.40 15.54 0.89
CA ALA A 58 9.48 15.15 -0.03
C ALA A 58 10.67 14.60 0.77
N LYS A 59 11.41 13.67 0.17
CA LYS A 59 12.61 13.07 0.76
C LYS A 59 13.69 12.94 -0.31
N ARG A 60 14.89 13.44 -0.03
CA ARG A 60 16.01 13.45 -0.97
C ARG A 60 16.97 12.30 -0.66
N HIS A 61 17.26 11.46 -1.64
CA HIS A 61 18.26 10.40 -1.52
C HIS A 61 19.54 10.76 -2.28
N ARG A 62 20.69 10.31 -1.76
CA ARG A 62 21.97 10.39 -2.48
C ARG A 62 21.96 9.42 -3.66
N TYR A 63 22.33 9.90 -4.85
CA TYR A 63 22.32 9.16 -6.12
C TYR A 63 21.00 8.40 -6.37
N PRO A 64 19.86 9.10 -6.49
CA PRO A 64 18.52 8.49 -6.46
C PRO A 64 18.31 7.45 -7.58
N ALA A 65 18.82 7.70 -8.79
CA ALA A 65 18.69 6.75 -9.90
C ALA A 65 19.55 5.50 -9.76
N GLN A 66 20.85 5.65 -9.47
CA GLN A 66 21.77 4.51 -9.36
C GLN A 66 21.40 3.59 -8.19
N ARG A 67 21.05 4.17 -7.04
CA ARG A 67 20.67 3.42 -5.85
C ARG A 67 19.38 2.61 -6.08
N SER A 68 18.34 3.24 -6.59
CA SER A 68 17.06 2.56 -6.83
C SER A 68 17.18 1.49 -7.91
N MET A 69 17.98 1.73 -8.95
CA MET A 69 18.26 0.74 -9.99
C MET A 69 19.04 -0.47 -9.47
N ALA A 70 20.11 -0.26 -8.69
CA ALA A 70 20.91 -1.35 -8.11
C ALA A 70 20.08 -2.21 -7.16
N LEU A 71 19.28 -1.59 -6.29
CA LEU A 71 18.35 -2.31 -5.40
C LEU A 71 17.30 -3.09 -6.19
N ALA A 72 16.74 -2.49 -7.25
CA ALA A 72 15.74 -3.16 -8.07
C ALA A 72 16.30 -4.38 -8.82
N ILE A 73 17.52 -4.29 -9.36
CA ILE A 73 18.20 -5.43 -10.00
C ILE A 73 18.48 -6.53 -8.97
N ALA A 74 19.03 -6.18 -7.80
CA ALA A 74 19.31 -7.13 -6.75
C ALA A 74 18.02 -7.83 -6.25
N ALA A 75 16.93 -7.08 -6.08
CA ALA A 75 15.63 -7.63 -5.73
C ALA A 75 15.09 -8.58 -6.81
N LEU A 76 15.27 -8.25 -8.10
CA LEU A 76 14.82 -9.10 -9.20
C LEU A 76 15.59 -10.42 -9.27
N ILE A 77 16.90 -10.39 -9.02
CA ILE A 77 17.73 -11.59 -8.92
C ILE A 77 17.29 -12.44 -7.71
N ALA A 78 17.09 -11.82 -6.55
CA ALA A 78 16.61 -12.51 -5.35
C ALA A 78 15.23 -13.15 -5.57
N LEU A 79 14.33 -12.48 -6.29
CA LEU A 79 13.03 -13.03 -6.68
C LEU A 79 13.19 -14.26 -7.60
N LEU A 80 14.10 -14.19 -8.58
CA LEU A 80 14.37 -15.31 -9.47
C LEU A 80 14.89 -16.53 -8.69
N VAL A 81 15.80 -16.32 -7.74
CA VAL A 81 16.27 -17.38 -6.83
C VAL A 81 15.10 -17.92 -6.00
N ALA A 82 14.28 -17.06 -5.40
CA ALA A 82 13.15 -17.47 -4.57
C ALA A 82 12.12 -18.33 -5.33
N VAL A 83 11.91 -18.10 -6.62
CA VAL A 83 10.94 -18.86 -7.43
C VAL A 83 11.54 -20.15 -8.01
N SER A 84 12.86 -20.26 -8.12
CA SER A 84 13.53 -21.38 -8.82
C SER A 84 13.88 -22.58 -7.93
N PHE A 85 13.96 -22.41 -6.62
CA PHE A 85 14.37 -23.47 -5.68
C PHE A 85 13.19 -23.92 -4.78
N PRO A 86 13.29 -25.08 -4.10
CA PRO A 86 12.29 -25.49 -3.12
C PRO A 86 12.27 -24.52 -1.92
N PHE A 87 11.07 -24.18 -1.47
CA PHE A 87 10.81 -23.28 -0.34
C PHE A 87 10.94 -24.01 0.99
N VAL A 88 10.25 -25.14 1.13
CA VAL A 88 10.27 -26.00 2.32
C VAL A 88 10.41 -27.44 1.89
N SER A 89 11.25 -28.19 2.58
CA SER A 89 11.30 -29.65 2.51
C SER A 89 11.01 -30.25 3.86
N PHE A 90 10.31 -31.38 3.86
CA PHE A 90 10.06 -32.13 5.07
C PHE A 90 10.14 -33.63 4.77
N SER A 91 10.57 -34.39 5.77
CA SER A 91 10.64 -35.84 5.74
C SER A 91 9.77 -36.43 6.83
N VAL A 92 8.81 -37.26 6.45
CA VAL A 92 8.03 -38.07 7.39
C VAL A 92 8.26 -39.53 7.02
N SER A 93 8.79 -40.31 7.95
CA SER A 93 9.00 -41.76 7.78
C SER A 93 9.80 -42.14 6.52
N GLY A 94 10.83 -41.36 6.17
CA GLY A 94 11.74 -41.62 5.05
C GLY A 94 11.25 -41.19 3.65
N VAL A 95 10.00 -40.73 3.52
CA VAL A 95 9.50 -40.12 2.28
C VAL A 95 9.57 -38.59 2.41
N GLY A 96 10.47 -37.98 1.63
CA GLY A 96 10.64 -36.54 1.58
C GLY A 96 9.76 -35.90 0.52
N ASN A 97 9.11 -34.78 0.83
CA ASN A 97 8.43 -33.95 -0.17
C ASN A 97 8.99 -32.52 -0.17
N ARG A 98 8.93 -31.86 -1.32
CA ARG A 98 9.46 -30.51 -1.55
C ARG A 98 8.33 -29.63 -2.06
N ILE A 99 8.21 -28.44 -1.47
CA ILE A 99 7.20 -27.46 -1.86
C ILE A 99 7.88 -26.24 -2.42
N GLU A 100 7.49 -25.86 -3.63
CA GLU A 100 7.89 -24.61 -4.28
C GLU A 100 6.86 -23.50 -3.99
N LEU A 101 7.30 -22.24 -4.05
CA LEU A 101 6.40 -21.09 -3.86
C LEU A 101 5.29 -21.03 -4.91
N SER A 102 5.61 -21.38 -6.16
CA SER A 102 4.67 -21.48 -7.28
C SER A 102 3.60 -22.54 -7.02
N GLN A 103 4.00 -23.68 -6.46
CA GLN A 103 3.11 -24.81 -6.15
C GLN A 103 2.03 -24.44 -5.14
N THR A 104 2.32 -23.51 -4.22
CA THR A 104 1.35 -23.00 -3.23
C THR A 104 0.14 -22.35 -3.92
N ALA A 105 0.38 -21.56 -4.98
CA ALA A 105 -0.69 -20.92 -5.72
C ALA A 105 -1.43 -21.89 -6.65
N THR A 106 -0.70 -22.76 -7.36
CA THR A 106 -1.31 -23.71 -8.31
C THR A 106 -2.17 -24.76 -7.61
N THR A 107 -1.78 -25.20 -6.40
CA THR A 107 -2.59 -26.12 -5.59
C THR A 107 -3.89 -25.48 -5.15
N LEU A 108 -3.88 -24.21 -4.73
CA LEU A 108 -5.11 -23.48 -4.40
C LEU A 108 -6.05 -23.34 -5.61
N ILE A 109 -5.49 -23.10 -6.80
CA ILE A 109 -6.26 -22.99 -8.05
C ILE A 109 -6.92 -24.32 -8.41
N ALA A 110 -6.22 -25.44 -8.20
CA ALA A 110 -6.75 -26.77 -8.51
C ALA A 110 -7.93 -27.19 -7.60
N PHE A 111 -8.00 -26.70 -6.35
CA PHE A 111 -8.99 -27.14 -5.35
C PHE A 111 -10.18 -26.18 -5.20
N HIS A 112 -10.75 -25.73 -6.32
CA HIS A 112 -11.97 -24.89 -6.38
C HIS A 112 -11.87 -23.50 -5.70
N GLN A 113 -10.67 -23.02 -5.36
CA GLN A 113 -10.44 -21.68 -4.81
C GLN A 113 -9.49 -20.83 -5.68
N PRO A 114 -9.76 -20.67 -7.00
CA PRO A 114 -8.85 -20.02 -7.94
C PRO A 114 -8.59 -18.56 -7.63
N ILE A 115 -9.57 -17.86 -7.06
CA ILE A 115 -9.47 -16.43 -6.73
C ILE A 115 -8.35 -16.19 -5.71
N VAL A 116 -8.29 -16.98 -4.64
CA VAL A 116 -7.26 -16.82 -3.60
C VAL A 116 -5.88 -17.15 -4.16
N GLY A 117 -5.74 -18.25 -4.90
CA GLY A 117 -4.46 -18.65 -5.50
C GLY A 117 -3.92 -17.59 -6.48
N ILE A 118 -4.78 -17.01 -7.31
CA ILE A 118 -4.41 -15.92 -8.24
C ILE A 118 -3.95 -14.68 -7.46
N ILE A 119 -4.67 -14.27 -6.41
CA ILE A 119 -4.27 -13.12 -5.57
C ILE A 119 -2.90 -13.36 -4.93
N VAL A 120 -2.65 -14.56 -4.41
CA VAL A 120 -1.39 -14.93 -3.76
C VAL A 120 -0.22 -14.83 -4.77
N ILE A 121 -0.29 -15.49 -5.93
CA ILE A 121 0.81 -15.41 -6.91
C ILE A 121 0.99 -14.00 -7.49
N MET A 122 -0.12 -13.29 -7.70
CA MET A 122 -0.11 -11.94 -8.24
C MET A 122 0.61 -10.97 -7.28
N THR A 123 0.30 -11.03 -5.99
CA THR A 123 0.85 -10.12 -4.97
C THR A 123 2.29 -10.45 -4.55
N ILE A 124 2.69 -11.73 -4.60
CA ILE A 124 3.99 -12.21 -4.14
C ILE A 124 5.06 -12.18 -5.23
N ALA A 125 4.70 -12.52 -6.47
CA ALA A 125 5.66 -12.67 -7.56
C ALA A 125 5.41 -11.70 -8.72
N VAL A 126 4.20 -11.70 -9.28
CA VAL A 126 3.93 -10.98 -10.54
C VAL A 126 3.99 -9.47 -10.39
N LEU A 127 3.25 -8.89 -9.44
CA LEU A 127 3.23 -7.44 -9.22
C LEU A 127 4.60 -6.90 -8.80
N PRO A 128 5.35 -7.54 -7.87
CA PRO A 128 6.72 -7.14 -7.59
C PRO A 128 7.65 -7.25 -8.80
N ALA A 129 7.57 -8.30 -9.61
CA ALA A 129 8.39 -8.41 -10.82
C ALA A 129 8.10 -7.25 -11.81
N VAL A 130 6.82 -6.97 -12.07
CA VAL A 130 6.39 -5.85 -12.92
C VAL A 130 6.86 -4.52 -12.35
N TYR A 131 6.77 -4.33 -11.03
CA TYR A 131 7.25 -3.15 -10.32
C TYR A 131 8.76 -2.97 -10.50
N LEU A 132 9.56 -4.01 -10.24
CA LEU A 132 11.02 -3.96 -10.33
C LEU A 132 11.48 -3.69 -11.77
N LEU A 133 10.89 -4.36 -12.76
CA LEU A 133 11.15 -4.10 -14.19
C LEU A 133 10.80 -2.66 -14.57
N SER A 134 9.67 -2.15 -14.07
CA SER A 134 9.24 -0.76 -14.29
C SER A 134 10.24 0.24 -13.70
N VAL A 135 10.74 -0.01 -12.49
CA VAL A 135 11.77 0.84 -11.86
C VAL A 135 13.06 0.81 -12.66
N ILE A 136 13.55 -0.38 -13.05
CA ILE A 136 14.77 -0.52 -13.86
C ILE A 136 14.62 0.25 -15.19
N TRP A 137 13.48 0.12 -15.87
CA TRP A 137 13.19 0.84 -17.11
C TRP A 137 13.24 2.37 -16.93
N LEU A 138 12.57 2.89 -15.89
CA LEU A 138 12.55 4.32 -15.61
C LEU A 138 13.94 4.86 -15.28
N GLN A 139 14.68 4.19 -14.40
CA GLN A 139 15.99 4.65 -13.97
C GLN A 139 17.02 4.52 -15.10
N LEU A 140 16.94 3.51 -15.95
CA LEU A 140 17.79 3.38 -17.13
C LEU A 140 17.60 4.56 -18.11
N GLY A 141 16.34 4.97 -18.34
CA GLY A 141 16.05 6.15 -19.16
C GLY A 141 16.59 7.45 -18.57
N LEU A 142 16.46 7.61 -17.24
CA LEU A 142 16.99 8.76 -16.53
C LEU A 142 18.53 8.81 -16.55
N LEU A 143 19.22 7.67 -16.39
CA LEU A 143 20.67 7.59 -16.47
C LEU A 143 21.22 7.84 -17.89
N ARG A 144 20.47 7.46 -18.93
CA ARG A 144 20.82 7.74 -20.33
C ARG A 144 20.52 9.19 -20.76
N GLY A 145 19.97 10.02 -19.87
CA GLY A 145 19.61 11.42 -20.16
C GLY A 145 18.47 11.59 -21.17
N LYS A 146 17.78 10.50 -21.54
CA LYS A 146 16.65 10.50 -22.47
C LYS A 146 15.54 9.62 -21.90
N PRO A 147 14.38 10.19 -21.48
CA PRO A 147 13.27 9.38 -20.99
C PRO A 147 12.83 8.41 -22.08
N LEU A 148 12.79 7.12 -21.74
CA LEU A 148 12.36 6.06 -22.65
C LEU A 148 10.87 6.17 -22.95
N TYR A 149 10.42 5.47 -24.00
CA TYR A 149 9.01 5.34 -24.34
C TYR A 149 8.19 4.85 -23.14
N PHE A 150 6.97 5.38 -23.00
CA PHE A 150 6.02 5.08 -21.92
C PHE A 150 6.46 5.42 -20.48
N SER A 151 7.62 6.06 -20.28
CA SER A 151 8.14 6.43 -18.95
C SER A 151 7.11 7.15 -18.05
N ARG A 152 6.32 8.06 -18.62
CA ARG A 152 5.28 8.78 -17.90
C ARG A 152 4.16 7.88 -17.38
N ASP A 153 3.64 6.99 -18.22
CA ASP A 153 2.53 6.13 -17.85
C ASP A 153 2.99 5.04 -16.87
N ILE A 154 4.20 4.52 -17.05
CA ILE A 154 4.84 3.60 -16.10
C ILE A 154 5.01 4.27 -14.72
N ALA A 155 5.54 5.50 -14.68
CA ALA A 155 5.70 6.26 -13.44
C ALA A 155 4.36 6.53 -12.74
N ARG A 156 3.27 6.75 -13.50
CA ARG A 156 1.91 6.89 -12.96
C ARG A 156 1.42 5.57 -12.37
N SER A 157 1.53 4.47 -13.12
CA SER A 157 1.10 3.14 -12.68
C SER A 157 1.84 2.66 -11.43
N LEU A 158 3.12 3.00 -11.29
CA LEU A 158 3.94 2.62 -10.13
C LEU A 158 3.35 3.09 -8.79
N ALA A 159 2.78 4.30 -8.76
CA ALA A 159 2.14 4.86 -7.58
C ALA A 159 0.92 4.03 -7.14
N HIS A 160 0.21 3.42 -8.08
CA HIS A 160 -0.95 2.57 -7.80
C HIS A 160 -0.59 1.13 -7.46
N LEU A 161 0.56 0.62 -7.94
CA LEU A 161 1.03 -0.74 -7.69
C LEU A 161 1.62 -0.92 -6.29
N THR A 162 2.28 0.12 -5.76
CA THR A 162 3.04 0.06 -4.50
C THR A 162 2.22 -0.51 -3.32
N PRO A 163 0.96 -0.11 -3.11
CA PRO A 163 0.15 -0.62 -1.99
C PRO A 163 -0.25 -2.09 -2.09
N TRP A 164 -0.14 -2.72 -3.26
CA TRP A 164 -0.59 -4.11 -3.50
C TRP A 164 0.53 -5.14 -3.35
N MET A 165 1.77 -4.70 -3.23
CA MET A 165 2.91 -5.59 -3.03
C MET A 165 3.03 -5.96 -1.54
N MET A 166 2.87 -7.25 -1.25
CA MET A 166 2.79 -7.75 0.13
C MET A 166 3.85 -8.82 0.43
N ALA A 167 5.00 -8.77 -0.25
CA ALA A 167 6.07 -9.75 -0.08
C ALA A 167 6.60 -9.80 1.37
N ASP A 168 6.72 -8.65 2.03
CA ASP A 168 7.11 -8.57 3.44
C ASP A 168 6.08 -9.21 4.38
N VAL A 169 4.79 -9.01 4.08
CA VAL A 169 3.66 -9.61 4.82
C VAL A 169 3.66 -11.14 4.65
N PHE A 170 4.00 -11.64 3.46
CA PHE A 170 4.08 -13.08 3.21
C PHE A 170 5.13 -13.79 4.07
N ILE A 171 6.31 -13.19 4.32
CA ILE A 171 7.35 -13.80 5.18
C ILE A 171 6.80 -14.09 6.56
N ILE A 172 6.02 -13.15 7.11
CA ILE A 172 5.45 -13.28 8.45
C ILE A 172 4.39 -14.37 8.45
N GLY A 173 3.55 -14.43 7.41
CA GLY A 173 2.61 -15.53 7.22
C GLY A 173 3.30 -16.89 7.09
N ALA A 174 4.41 -16.96 6.36
CA ALA A 174 5.23 -18.17 6.23
C ALA A 174 5.82 -18.59 7.57
N LEU A 175 6.40 -17.66 8.33
CA LEU A 175 6.98 -17.94 9.64
C LEU A 175 5.93 -18.45 10.63
N VAL A 176 4.76 -17.81 10.70
CA VAL A 176 3.64 -18.26 11.55
C VAL A 176 3.16 -19.65 11.14
N SER A 177 3.06 -19.91 9.83
CA SER A 177 2.68 -21.22 9.28
C SER A 177 3.69 -22.31 9.65
N LEU A 178 4.98 -22.00 9.54
CA LEU A 178 6.07 -22.92 9.89
C LEU A 178 6.06 -23.27 11.37
N ILE A 179 5.87 -22.28 12.26
CA ILE A 179 5.78 -22.54 13.71
C ILE A 179 4.61 -23.47 14.02
N LYS A 180 3.47 -23.32 13.34
CA LYS A 180 2.30 -24.19 13.51
C LYS A 180 2.58 -25.66 13.14
N ILE A 181 3.43 -25.90 12.14
CA ILE A 181 3.73 -27.25 11.64
C ILE A 181 4.96 -27.86 12.31
N ALA A 182 5.89 -27.04 12.81
CA ALA A 182 7.11 -27.50 13.49
C ALA A 182 6.82 -28.30 14.76
N GLY A 183 5.62 -28.15 15.35
CA GLY A 183 5.16 -29.01 16.45
C GLY A 183 4.78 -30.44 16.03
N MET A 184 4.68 -30.73 14.72
CA MET A 184 4.22 -32.00 14.18
C MET A 184 5.25 -32.71 13.28
N ALA A 185 6.25 -32.00 12.72
CA ALA A 185 7.23 -32.56 11.80
C ALA A 185 8.59 -31.83 11.85
N GLU A 186 9.66 -32.51 11.47
CA GLU A 186 10.96 -31.88 11.19
C GLU A 186 10.90 -31.11 9.87
N ILE A 187 11.21 -29.81 9.93
CA ILE A 187 11.09 -28.89 8.79
C ILE A 187 12.47 -28.33 8.45
N GLU A 188 12.88 -28.53 7.20
CA GLU A 188 14.09 -27.90 6.64
C GLU A 188 13.69 -26.75 5.72
N LEU A 189 14.33 -25.59 5.94
CA LEU A 189 14.12 -24.39 5.12
C LEU A 189 15.04 -24.43 3.90
N GLY A 190 14.43 -24.43 2.72
CA GLY A 190 15.17 -24.43 1.46
C GLY A 190 15.78 -23.06 1.11
N VAL A 191 16.60 -23.04 0.06
CA VAL A 191 17.25 -21.82 -0.45
C VAL A 191 16.22 -20.74 -0.82
N SER A 192 15.03 -21.13 -1.29
CA SER A 192 13.99 -20.17 -1.64
C SER A 192 13.40 -19.41 -0.46
N PHE A 193 13.37 -20.00 0.74
CA PHE A 193 12.93 -19.26 1.93
C PHE A 193 13.86 -18.06 2.20
N TRP A 194 15.17 -18.31 2.21
CA TRP A 194 16.18 -17.27 2.42
C TRP A 194 16.24 -16.29 1.25
N GLY A 195 16.15 -16.78 0.00
CA GLY A 195 16.05 -15.95 -1.19
C GLY A 195 14.83 -15.01 -1.14
N PHE A 196 13.68 -15.51 -0.67
CA PHE A 196 12.47 -14.73 -0.50
C PHE A 196 12.61 -13.68 0.62
N CYS A 197 13.26 -14.03 1.74
CA CYS A 197 13.59 -13.08 2.80
C CYS A 197 14.45 -11.92 2.29
N VAL A 198 15.52 -12.22 1.55
CA VAL A 198 16.37 -11.21 0.92
C VAL A 198 15.56 -10.39 -0.09
N PHE A 199 14.74 -11.03 -0.92
CA PHE A 199 13.87 -10.36 -1.87
C PHE A 199 12.92 -9.36 -1.21
N ALA A 200 12.21 -9.74 -0.15
CA ALA A 200 11.24 -8.83 0.49
C ALA A 200 11.94 -7.62 1.13
N VAL A 201 13.10 -7.82 1.75
CA VAL A 201 13.91 -6.71 2.30
C VAL A 201 14.38 -5.80 1.18
N LEU A 202 14.92 -6.35 0.08
CA LEU A 202 15.38 -5.56 -1.07
C LEU A 202 14.22 -4.85 -1.78
N LEU A 203 13.04 -5.46 -1.88
CA LEU A 203 11.83 -4.84 -2.41
C LEU A 203 11.40 -3.66 -1.53
N LEU A 204 11.38 -3.84 -0.20
CA LEU A 204 11.10 -2.76 0.74
C LEU A 204 12.12 -1.62 0.63
N MET A 205 13.41 -1.94 0.56
CA MET A 205 14.45 -0.94 0.34
C MET A 205 14.30 -0.23 -1.01
N THR A 206 13.92 -0.97 -2.07
CA THR A 206 13.66 -0.41 -3.40
C THR A 206 12.51 0.60 -3.32
N THR A 207 11.35 0.20 -2.79
CA THR A 207 10.18 1.09 -2.67
C THR A 207 10.47 2.35 -1.86
N GLN A 208 11.23 2.24 -0.76
CA GLN A 208 11.63 3.39 0.07
C GLN A 208 12.71 4.28 -0.56
N SER A 209 13.50 3.74 -1.50
CA SER A 209 14.57 4.49 -2.18
C SER A 209 14.06 5.40 -3.29
N ILE A 210 12.84 5.15 -3.81
CA ILE A 210 12.27 5.94 -4.90
C ILE A 210 11.89 7.32 -4.40
N ASP A 211 12.62 8.33 -4.86
CA ASP A 211 12.28 9.74 -4.70
C ASP A 211 11.28 10.12 -5.81
N ALA A 212 9.98 9.97 -5.54
CA ALA A 212 8.93 10.26 -6.51
C ALA A 212 8.93 11.73 -6.96
N ASP A 213 9.25 12.66 -6.05
CA ASP A 213 9.33 14.09 -6.35
C ASP A 213 10.41 14.37 -7.40
N TRP A 214 11.60 13.81 -7.18
CA TRP A 214 12.72 13.92 -8.10
C TRP A 214 12.51 13.16 -9.40
N MET A 215 11.98 11.93 -9.34
CA MET A 215 11.71 11.12 -10.52
C MET A 215 10.81 11.88 -11.50
N TRP A 216 9.69 12.42 -11.01
CA TRP A 216 8.80 13.21 -11.84
C TRP A 216 9.47 14.52 -12.32
N PHE A 217 10.39 15.08 -11.54
CA PHE A 217 11.13 16.30 -11.89
C PHE A 217 12.08 16.05 -13.04
N SER A 218 12.82 14.95 -12.99
CA SER A 218 13.73 14.57 -14.05
C SER A 218 13.02 14.09 -15.32
N LEU A 219 11.79 13.58 -15.22
CA LEU A 219 11.02 13.11 -16.38
C LEU A 219 10.33 14.23 -17.18
N GLU A 220 9.66 15.17 -16.50
CA GLU A 220 8.81 16.19 -17.16
C GLU A 220 9.08 17.62 -16.64
N GLY A 221 10.13 17.82 -15.84
CA GLY A 221 10.36 19.08 -15.16
C GLY A 221 9.29 19.39 -14.12
N GLU A 222 9.23 20.66 -13.71
CA GLU A 222 8.18 21.16 -12.83
C GLU A 222 7.56 22.44 -13.41
N PRO A 223 6.32 22.33 -13.93
CA PRO A 223 5.53 23.50 -14.30
C PRO A 223 5.41 24.47 -13.12
N ARG A 224 5.29 25.77 -13.44
CA ARG A 224 5.06 26.78 -12.40
C ARG A 224 3.72 26.52 -11.71
N ALA A 225 3.69 26.74 -10.40
CA ALA A 225 2.43 26.75 -9.67
C ALA A 225 1.51 27.84 -10.25
N PRO A 226 0.18 27.67 -10.18
CA PRO A 226 -0.77 28.69 -10.59
C PRO A 226 -0.49 30.04 -9.93
N GLU A 227 -0.77 31.13 -10.66
CA GLU A 227 -0.59 32.49 -10.15
C GLU A 227 -1.40 32.69 -8.85
N ASN A 228 -0.88 33.52 -7.95
CA ASN A 228 -1.48 33.83 -6.64
C ASN A 228 -1.61 32.63 -5.67
N THR A 229 -0.86 31.54 -5.87
CA THR A 229 -0.79 30.46 -4.87
C THR A 229 -0.13 30.94 -3.58
N GLN A 230 -0.88 30.98 -2.49
CA GLN A 230 -0.42 31.38 -1.15
C GLN A 230 -0.03 30.16 -0.31
N THR A 231 1.14 30.23 0.32
CA THR A 231 1.57 29.27 1.35
C THR A 231 0.90 29.58 2.69
N GLY A 232 0.75 28.57 3.54
CA GLY A 232 0.12 28.78 4.85
C GLY A 232 -1.41 28.79 4.81
N ALA A 233 -2.00 28.34 3.70
CA ALA A 233 -3.43 28.13 3.53
C ALA A 233 -3.67 26.77 2.85
N THR A 234 -4.90 26.28 2.87
CA THR A 234 -5.24 25.02 2.20
C THR A 234 -5.34 25.20 0.69
N ALA A 235 -5.09 24.14 -0.07
CA ALA A 235 -5.26 24.18 -1.52
C ALA A 235 -6.73 24.42 -1.89
N ALA A 236 -7.65 23.73 -1.21
CA ALA A 236 -9.08 23.90 -1.40
C ALA A 236 -9.56 25.33 -1.16
N SER A 237 -8.97 26.09 -0.21
CA SER A 237 -9.38 27.47 0.04
C SER A 237 -9.09 28.42 -1.11
N GLN A 238 -8.16 28.04 -2.00
CA GLN A 238 -7.68 28.84 -3.10
C GLN A 238 -8.11 28.26 -4.46
N ARG A 239 -9.03 27.28 -4.47
CA ARG A 239 -9.43 26.52 -5.68
C ARG A 239 -8.25 25.84 -6.37
N LEU A 240 -7.33 25.31 -5.58
CA LEU A 240 -6.18 24.54 -6.02
C LEU A 240 -6.29 23.09 -5.52
N THR A 241 -5.57 22.17 -6.14
CA THR A 241 -5.37 20.82 -5.60
C THR A 241 -3.95 20.34 -5.87
N GLY A 242 -3.40 19.53 -4.97
CA GLY A 242 -2.20 18.75 -5.23
C GLY A 242 -2.54 17.50 -6.03
N CYS A 243 -1.75 17.20 -7.06
CA CYS A 243 -1.89 15.94 -7.77
C CYS A 243 -1.46 14.78 -6.86
N PRO A 244 -2.29 13.73 -6.67
CA PRO A 244 -1.95 12.60 -5.81
C PRO A 244 -0.75 11.78 -6.31
N THR A 245 -0.50 11.78 -7.62
CA THR A 245 0.57 10.96 -8.24
C THR A 245 1.91 11.68 -8.30
N CYS A 246 1.94 12.96 -8.69
CA CYS A 246 3.19 13.70 -8.94
C CYS A 246 3.42 14.90 -8.01
N GLY A 247 2.51 15.18 -7.08
CA GLY A 247 2.62 16.27 -6.11
C GLY A 247 2.45 17.70 -6.68
N LEU A 248 2.28 17.87 -7.99
CA LEU A 248 2.16 19.20 -8.60
C LEU A 248 0.85 19.90 -8.18
N ILE A 249 0.94 21.18 -7.83
CA ILE A 249 -0.22 22.03 -7.58
C ILE A 249 -0.86 22.44 -8.91
N ASN A 250 -2.16 22.23 -9.04
CA ASN A 250 -2.93 22.58 -10.22
C ASN A 250 -4.15 23.42 -9.81
N ALA A 251 -4.54 24.37 -10.66
CA ALA A 251 -5.76 25.13 -10.48
C ALA A 251 -6.99 24.27 -10.84
N LEU A 252 -8.06 24.42 -10.07
CA LEU A 252 -9.35 23.79 -10.31
C LEU A 252 -10.39 24.85 -10.69
N PRO A 253 -10.55 25.15 -11.99
CA PRO A 253 -11.64 25.99 -12.44
C PRO A 253 -13.00 25.32 -12.13
N PRO A 254 -14.01 26.11 -11.73
CA PRO A 254 -15.34 25.59 -11.41
C PRO A 254 -15.98 24.90 -12.62
N GLY A 255 -16.64 23.77 -12.39
CA GLY A 255 -17.45 23.08 -13.41
C GLY A 255 -16.67 22.26 -14.47
N GLN A 256 -15.33 22.24 -14.44
CA GLN A 256 -14.54 21.49 -15.43
C GLN A 256 -13.76 20.32 -14.83
N LYS A 257 -13.78 19.18 -15.54
CA LYS A 257 -12.93 18.02 -15.23
C LYS A 257 -11.47 18.41 -15.48
N SER A 258 -10.75 18.65 -14.40
CA SER A 258 -9.34 19.06 -14.46
C SER A 258 -8.43 17.83 -14.50
N ARG A 259 -7.36 17.91 -15.29
CA ARG A 259 -6.28 16.91 -15.34
C ARG A 259 -4.98 17.58 -14.97
N CYS A 260 -4.08 16.82 -14.35
CA CYS A 260 -2.75 17.32 -14.02
C CYS A 260 -2.01 17.72 -15.30
N THR A 261 -1.43 18.93 -15.31
CA THR A 261 -0.63 19.41 -16.46
C THR A 261 0.64 18.58 -16.65
N ARG A 262 1.19 18.00 -15.57
CA ARG A 262 2.43 17.21 -15.59
C ARG A 262 2.22 15.72 -15.80
N CYS A 263 1.35 15.05 -15.04
CA CYS A 263 1.15 13.60 -15.17
C CYS A 263 -0.18 13.20 -15.81
N HIS A 264 -1.07 14.13 -16.16
CA HIS A 264 -2.43 13.87 -16.71
C HIS A 264 -3.36 13.03 -15.84
N GLU A 265 -3.02 12.84 -14.56
CA GLU A 265 -3.91 12.26 -13.56
C GLU A 265 -5.21 13.06 -13.46
N LYS A 266 -6.32 12.37 -13.21
CA LYS A 266 -7.60 13.05 -12.96
C LYS A 266 -7.51 13.80 -11.62
N LEU A 267 -7.87 15.08 -11.64
CA LEU A 267 -7.82 15.93 -10.46
C LEU A 267 -9.21 16.16 -9.89
N HIS A 268 -9.30 16.12 -8.57
CA HIS A 268 -10.52 16.36 -7.81
C HIS A 268 -10.19 17.26 -6.62
N PRO A 269 -11.13 18.13 -6.19
CA PRO A 269 -10.92 18.92 -4.97
C PRO A 269 -10.86 18.00 -3.75
N ARG A 270 -11.82 17.08 -3.64
CA ARG A 270 -11.83 15.91 -2.75
C ARG A 270 -12.26 14.69 -3.53
N LEU A 271 -11.93 13.50 -3.04
CA LEU A 271 -12.37 12.27 -3.67
C LEU A 271 -13.92 12.24 -3.75
N PRO A 272 -14.51 12.04 -4.95
CA PRO A 272 -15.95 12.11 -5.12
C PRO A 272 -16.65 11.00 -4.32
N ASN A 273 -17.67 11.39 -3.56
CA ASN A 273 -18.46 10.50 -2.70
C ASN A 273 -17.60 9.64 -1.76
N SER A 274 -16.45 10.16 -1.29
CA SER A 274 -15.49 9.41 -0.44
C SER A 274 -16.15 8.77 0.77
N LEU A 275 -16.94 9.51 1.55
CA LEU A 275 -17.64 8.98 2.72
C LEU A 275 -18.65 7.89 2.36
N GLN A 276 -19.48 8.10 1.32
CA GLN A 276 -20.47 7.11 0.88
C GLN A 276 -19.79 5.82 0.40
N ARG A 277 -18.72 5.92 -0.39
CA ARG A 277 -17.95 4.77 -0.87
C ARG A 277 -17.28 4.02 0.28
N THR A 278 -16.72 4.76 1.24
CA THR A 278 -16.10 4.17 2.44
C THR A 278 -17.15 3.42 3.26
N TRP A 279 -18.32 4.01 3.51
CA TRP A 279 -19.43 3.34 4.21
C TRP A 279 -19.94 2.10 3.46
N ALA A 280 -20.09 2.16 2.14
CA ALA A 280 -20.52 1.01 1.34
C ALA A 280 -19.52 -0.15 1.45
N LEU A 281 -18.21 0.13 1.38
CA LEU A 281 -17.16 -0.87 1.54
C LEU A 281 -17.09 -1.43 2.96
N LEU A 282 -17.26 -0.58 3.99
CA LEU A 282 -17.32 -1.01 5.39
C LEU A 282 -18.55 -1.89 5.66
N GLY A 283 -19.71 -1.53 5.11
CA GLY A 283 -20.93 -2.33 5.20
C GLY A 283 -20.75 -3.71 4.53
N ALA A 284 -20.22 -3.74 3.30
CA ALA A 284 -19.90 -4.99 2.62
C ALA A 284 -18.89 -5.85 3.40
N ALA A 285 -17.83 -5.24 3.94
CA ALA A 285 -16.86 -5.94 4.77
C ALA A 285 -17.48 -6.51 6.05
N THR A 286 -18.41 -5.78 6.67
CA THR A 286 -19.11 -6.22 7.89
C THR A 286 -20.01 -7.43 7.59
N ILE A 287 -20.73 -7.42 6.46
CA ILE A 287 -21.53 -8.56 6.00
C ILE A 287 -20.65 -9.79 5.75
N MET A 288 -19.50 -9.62 5.07
CA MET A 288 -18.57 -10.71 4.78
C MET A 288 -17.82 -11.21 6.03
N TYR A 289 -17.74 -10.41 7.10
CA TYR A 289 -17.09 -10.80 8.36
C TYR A 289 -17.85 -11.90 9.10
N ILE A 290 -19.18 -11.95 8.96
CA ILE A 290 -20.02 -12.99 9.57
C ILE A 290 -19.68 -14.38 9.01
N PRO A 291 -19.79 -14.66 7.69
CA PRO A 291 -19.43 -15.97 7.13
C PRO A 291 -17.94 -16.29 7.33
N ALA A 292 -17.05 -15.29 7.37
CA ALA A 292 -15.64 -15.51 7.64
C ALA A 292 -15.34 -16.11 9.03
N ASN A 293 -16.17 -15.81 10.03
CA ASN A 293 -15.98 -16.31 11.40
C ASN A 293 -16.86 -17.52 11.73
N VAL A 294 -18.00 -17.67 11.03
CA VAL A 294 -18.95 -18.76 11.27
C VAL A 294 -18.59 -20.02 10.50
N TYR A 295 -18.14 -19.89 9.25
CA TYR A 295 -17.80 -21.06 8.44
C TYR A 295 -16.41 -21.62 8.78
N PRO A 296 -16.16 -22.91 8.47
CA PRO A 296 -14.85 -23.50 8.68
C PRO A 296 -13.81 -22.87 7.75
N ILE A 297 -12.65 -22.54 8.31
CA ILE A 297 -11.50 -22.01 7.57
C ILE A 297 -10.66 -23.14 6.97
N MET A 298 -10.62 -24.28 7.67
CA MET A 298 -9.92 -25.49 7.25
C MET A 298 -10.77 -26.71 7.62
N THR A 299 -10.78 -27.69 6.73
CA THR A 299 -11.30 -29.03 7.02
C THR A 299 -10.16 -30.02 6.93
N THR A 300 -9.92 -30.73 8.03
CA THR A 300 -8.88 -31.74 8.16
C THR A 300 -9.52 -33.11 8.07
N THR A 301 -9.10 -33.91 7.10
CA THR A 301 -9.53 -35.31 6.95
C THR A 301 -8.39 -36.24 7.33
N SER A 302 -8.62 -37.08 8.34
CA SER A 302 -7.69 -38.10 8.80
C SER A 302 -8.44 -39.40 9.04
N LEU A 303 -7.97 -40.51 8.46
CA LEU A 303 -8.51 -41.87 8.68
C LEU A 303 -10.05 -41.97 8.57
N GLY A 304 -10.65 -41.26 7.59
CA GLY A 304 -12.09 -41.27 7.35
C GLY A 304 -12.93 -40.33 8.23
N HIS A 305 -12.35 -39.70 9.25
CA HIS A 305 -13.00 -38.67 10.06
C HIS A 305 -12.62 -37.26 9.58
N SER A 306 -13.61 -36.43 9.29
CA SER A 306 -13.43 -35.03 8.89
C SER A 306 -13.72 -34.09 10.06
N GLY A 307 -12.70 -33.39 10.54
CA GLY A 307 -12.83 -32.29 11.50
C GLY A 307 -12.81 -30.95 10.78
N SER A 308 -13.75 -30.05 11.09
CA SER A 308 -13.79 -28.70 10.53
C SER A 308 -13.58 -27.67 11.64
N SER A 309 -12.55 -26.82 11.49
CA SER A 309 -12.24 -25.79 12.47
C SER A 309 -12.55 -24.41 11.89
N THR A 310 -13.25 -23.56 12.65
CA THR A 310 -13.38 -22.12 12.38
C THR A 310 -12.09 -21.40 12.80
N ILE A 311 -11.98 -20.09 12.56
CA ILE A 311 -10.84 -19.29 13.03
C ILE A 311 -10.70 -19.40 14.57
N ILE A 312 -11.80 -19.19 15.30
CA ILE A 312 -11.83 -19.29 16.77
C ILE A 312 -11.61 -20.74 17.22
N GLY A 313 -12.20 -21.71 16.51
CA GLY A 313 -11.97 -23.13 16.77
C GLY A 313 -10.49 -23.50 16.66
N GLY A 314 -9.81 -23.04 15.60
CA GLY A 314 -8.38 -23.26 15.41
C GLY A 314 -7.52 -22.58 16.47
N VAL A 315 -7.90 -21.40 16.94
CA VAL A 315 -7.24 -20.74 18.09
C VAL A 315 -7.41 -21.56 19.37
N ALA A 316 -8.62 -22.07 19.65
CA ALA A 316 -8.88 -22.89 20.83
C ALA A 316 -8.09 -24.21 20.81
N GLU A 317 -8.01 -24.86 19.64
CA GLU A 317 -7.25 -26.09 19.41
C GLU A 317 -5.74 -25.86 19.66
N LEU A 318 -5.19 -24.74 19.18
CA LEU A 318 -3.79 -24.37 19.42
C LEU A 318 -3.50 -24.09 20.90
N ILE A 319 -4.45 -23.51 21.64
CA ILE A 319 -4.33 -23.31 23.09
C ILE A 319 -4.30 -24.65 23.82
N GLN A 320 -5.15 -25.61 23.43
CA GLN A 320 -5.18 -26.95 24.02
C GLN A 320 -3.88 -27.72 23.76
N MET A 321 -3.26 -27.52 22.59
CA MET A 321 -1.95 -28.08 22.25
C MET A 321 -0.76 -27.36 22.95
N GLY A 322 -1.02 -26.38 23.82
CA GLY A 322 0.02 -25.65 24.56
C GLY A 322 0.72 -24.54 23.76
N SER A 323 0.35 -24.34 22.49
CA SER A 323 0.97 -23.35 21.60
C SER A 323 0.36 -21.93 21.74
N TRP A 324 0.24 -21.44 22.97
CA TRP A 324 -0.40 -20.17 23.30
C TRP A 324 0.14 -18.96 22.50
N PRO A 325 1.46 -18.80 22.25
CA PRO A 325 1.98 -17.69 21.44
C PRO A 325 1.45 -17.69 20.00
N VAL A 326 1.32 -18.87 19.37
CA VAL A 326 0.81 -19.00 18.00
C VAL A 326 -0.67 -18.68 17.94
N ALA A 327 -1.43 -19.20 18.90
CA ALA A 327 -2.86 -18.92 19.04
C ALA A 327 -3.13 -17.42 19.20
N ALA A 328 -2.33 -16.73 20.02
CA ALA A 328 -2.44 -15.28 20.22
C ALA A 328 -2.18 -14.49 18.93
N VAL A 329 -1.16 -14.85 18.16
CA VAL A 329 -0.85 -14.19 16.87
C VAL A 329 -2.02 -14.34 15.89
N ILE A 330 -2.56 -15.55 15.74
CA ILE A 330 -3.69 -15.82 14.83
C ILE A 330 -4.95 -15.07 15.31
N PHE A 331 -5.26 -15.08 16.61
CA PHE A 331 -6.41 -14.38 17.16
C PHE A 331 -6.32 -12.86 16.93
N VAL A 332 -5.17 -12.26 17.24
CA VAL A 332 -4.96 -10.81 17.06
C VAL A 332 -5.06 -10.44 15.57
N ALA A 333 -4.38 -11.19 14.69
CA ALA A 333 -4.34 -10.89 13.27
C ALA A 333 -5.69 -11.09 12.56
N SER A 334 -6.48 -12.10 12.98
CA SER A 334 -7.67 -12.54 12.24
C SER A 334 -8.97 -11.98 12.83
N VAL A 335 -8.99 -11.63 14.12
CA VAL A 335 -10.19 -11.10 14.80
C VAL A 335 -9.98 -9.64 15.19
N ILE A 336 -8.97 -9.35 16.01
CA ILE A 336 -8.79 -8.01 16.59
C ILE A 336 -8.45 -6.99 15.51
N VAL A 337 -7.54 -7.31 14.59
CA VAL A 337 -7.09 -6.38 13.55
C VAL A 337 -8.23 -5.99 12.59
N PRO A 338 -9.00 -6.93 11.99
CA PRO A 338 -10.15 -6.58 11.14
C PRO A 338 -11.23 -5.79 11.89
N VAL A 339 -11.60 -6.20 13.11
CA VAL A 339 -12.58 -5.48 13.93
C VAL A 339 -12.10 -4.07 14.26
N GLY A 340 -10.84 -3.94 14.69
CA GLY A 340 -10.22 -2.66 14.99
C GLY A 340 -10.24 -1.70 13.81
N LYS A 341 -9.97 -2.20 12.58
CA LYS A 341 -10.09 -1.39 11.36
C LYS A 341 -11.51 -0.97 11.05
N LEU A 342 -12.48 -1.90 11.14
CA LEU A 342 -13.89 -1.60 10.90
C LEU A 342 -14.38 -0.51 11.85
N LEU A 343 -14.07 -0.63 13.15
CA LEU A 343 -14.43 0.35 14.16
C LEU A 343 -13.73 1.69 13.95
N ALA A 344 -12.42 1.68 13.70
CA ALA A 344 -11.64 2.91 13.55
C ALA A 344 -12.04 3.70 12.29
N LEU A 345 -12.26 3.04 11.15
CA LEU A 345 -12.72 3.71 9.93
C LEU A 345 -14.17 4.19 10.04
N SER A 346 -15.05 3.40 10.66
CA SER A 346 -16.44 3.82 10.94
C SER A 346 -16.47 5.05 11.85
N TRP A 347 -15.68 5.03 12.92
CA TRP A 347 -15.53 6.17 13.82
C TRP A 347 -14.99 7.40 13.09
N LEU A 348 -13.96 7.27 12.25
CA LEU A 348 -13.44 8.38 11.44
C LEU A 348 -14.53 8.94 10.50
N CYS A 349 -15.33 8.09 9.86
CA CYS A 349 -16.43 8.54 9.01
C CYS A 349 -17.49 9.33 9.78
N ILE A 350 -17.85 8.91 11.00
CA ILE A 350 -18.78 9.63 11.88
C ILE A 350 -18.13 10.93 12.37
N ALA A 351 -16.87 10.88 12.80
CA ALA A 351 -16.16 12.00 13.39
C ALA A 351 -15.92 13.13 12.39
N VAL A 352 -15.69 12.82 11.10
CA VAL A 352 -15.58 13.83 10.04
C VAL A 352 -16.89 14.59 9.82
N GLN A 353 -18.04 13.96 10.09
CA GLN A 353 -19.36 14.61 9.99
C GLN A 353 -19.67 15.49 11.21
N ARG A 354 -18.95 15.31 12.33
CA ARG A 354 -19.13 16.10 13.56
C ARG A 354 -18.06 17.20 13.62
N SER A 355 -18.48 18.47 13.73
CA SER A 355 -17.66 19.69 13.53
C SER A 355 -16.57 19.97 14.58
N ASP A 356 -16.19 19.01 15.42
CA ASP A 356 -15.26 19.26 16.53
C ASP A 356 -13.81 19.38 16.07
N ARG A 357 -13.22 20.57 16.24
CA ARG A 357 -11.85 20.93 15.80
C ARG A 357 -10.74 20.36 16.69
N SER A 358 -11.02 20.09 17.96
CA SER A 358 -10.00 19.87 19.00
C SER A 358 -9.13 18.63 18.77
N ASN A 359 -9.56 17.67 17.94
CA ASN A 359 -8.91 16.35 17.85
C ASN A 359 -8.39 15.94 16.45
N ASN A 360 -8.19 16.89 15.52
CA ASN A 360 -7.80 16.57 14.13
C ASN A 360 -6.43 15.87 14.01
N ILE A 361 -5.47 16.22 14.88
CA ILE A 361 -4.17 15.55 14.92
C ILE A 361 -4.34 14.09 15.34
N SER A 362 -5.11 13.81 16.40
CA SER A 362 -5.35 12.43 16.86
C SER A 362 -6.14 11.62 15.84
N ARG A 363 -7.12 12.22 15.14
CA ARG A 363 -7.84 11.58 14.04
C ARG A 363 -6.91 11.23 12.87
N THR A 364 -5.99 12.15 12.53
CA THR A 364 -4.96 11.89 11.50
C THR A 364 -4.01 10.77 11.94
N LYS A 365 -3.59 10.74 13.20
CA LYS A 365 -2.78 9.64 13.76
C LYS A 365 -3.53 8.31 13.71
N LEU A 366 -4.81 8.28 14.08
CA LEU A 366 -5.65 7.09 13.99
C LEU A 366 -5.75 6.60 12.54
N TYR A 367 -5.99 7.50 11.58
CA TYR A 367 -5.98 7.16 10.15
C TYR A 367 -4.64 6.57 9.70
N ARG A 368 -3.50 7.14 10.11
CA ARG A 368 -2.18 6.59 9.77
C ARG A 368 -1.96 5.21 10.38
N ILE A 369 -2.46 4.96 11.60
CA ILE A 369 -2.40 3.64 12.23
C ILE A 369 -3.26 2.65 11.47
N THR A 370 -4.49 3.02 11.08
CA THR A 370 -5.37 2.11 10.31
C THR A 370 -4.82 1.82 8.93
N GLU A 371 -4.20 2.79 8.25
CA GLU A 371 -3.51 2.61 6.98
C GLU A 371 -2.26 1.72 7.13
N PHE A 372 -1.47 1.93 8.20
CA PHE A 372 -0.31 1.10 8.50
C PHE A 372 -0.73 -0.35 8.75
N ILE A 373 -1.67 -0.61 9.66
CA ILE A 373 -2.21 -1.95 9.94
C ILE A 373 -2.94 -2.51 8.69
N GLY A 374 -3.41 -1.63 7.80
CA GLY A 374 -3.92 -1.84 6.46
C GLY A 374 -3.31 -3.06 5.77
N ARG A 375 -2.04 -2.94 5.41
CA ARG A 375 -1.28 -3.95 4.67
C ARG A 375 -1.05 -5.26 5.42
N TRP A 376 -0.95 -5.22 6.75
CA TRP A 376 -0.65 -6.39 7.59
C TRP A 376 -1.85 -7.32 7.80
N SER A 377 -3.06 -6.84 7.57
CA SER A 377 -4.26 -7.66 7.70
C SER A 377 -4.32 -8.81 6.67
N MET A 378 -3.45 -8.82 5.66
CA MET A 378 -3.36 -9.90 4.68
C MET A 378 -2.51 -11.10 5.17
N VAL A 379 -1.81 -10.99 6.31
CA VAL A 379 -1.00 -12.09 6.88
C VAL A 379 -1.80 -13.39 6.95
N ASP A 380 -3.03 -13.36 7.46
CA ASP A 380 -3.82 -14.56 7.71
C ASP A 380 -4.25 -15.30 6.41
N VAL A 381 -4.54 -14.55 5.33
CA VAL A 381 -4.78 -15.16 4.00
C VAL A 381 -3.55 -15.92 3.52
N PHE A 382 -2.35 -15.38 3.74
CA PHE A 382 -1.11 -16.08 3.41
C PHE A 382 -0.85 -17.27 4.31
N VAL A 383 -1.14 -17.17 5.61
CA VAL A 383 -1.03 -18.31 6.54
C VAL A 383 -1.87 -19.48 6.07
N VAL A 384 -3.15 -19.24 5.75
CA VAL A 384 -4.06 -20.28 5.24
C VAL A 384 -3.56 -20.87 3.94
N ALA A 385 -3.12 -20.04 2.98
CA ALA A 385 -2.61 -20.52 1.70
C ALA A 385 -1.38 -21.42 1.86
N ILE A 386 -0.44 -21.03 2.72
CA ILE A 386 0.79 -21.79 2.99
C ILE A 386 0.45 -23.09 3.73
N LEU A 387 -0.42 -23.06 4.74
CA LEU A 387 -0.83 -24.26 5.47
C LEU A 387 -1.44 -25.32 4.53
N VAL A 388 -2.33 -24.89 3.64
CA VAL A 388 -2.95 -25.77 2.64
C VAL A 388 -1.88 -26.40 1.73
N ALA A 389 -0.89 -25.63 1.30
CA ALA A 389 0.20 -26.15 0.47
C ALA A 389 1.12 -27.12 1.24
N LEU A 390 1.48 -26.78 2.49
CA LEU A 390 2.38 -27.56 3.33
C LEU A 390 1.80 -28.93 3.72
N ILE A 391 0.53 -29.00 4.06
CA ILE A 391 -0.06 -30.24 4.59
C ILE A 391 -0.35 -31.28 3.49
N ARG A 392 -0.69 -30.84 2.27
CA ARG A 392 -1.01 -31.78 1.16
C ARG A 392 0.19 -32.54 0.63
N ALA A 393 1.39 -32.17 1.04
CA ALA A 393 2.60 -32.88 0.68
C ALA A 393 2.83 -34.15 1.55
N GLY A 394 2.02 -34.38 2.59
CA GLY A 394 1.96 -35.65 3.34
C GLY A 394 0.81 -36.55 2.84
N SER A 395 1.05 -37.87 2.74
CA SER A 395 0.08 -38.84 2.20
C SER A 395 -1.02 -39.29 3.17
N LEU A 396 -0.96 -38.88 4.44
CA LEU A 396 -1.83 -39.38 5.52
C LEU A 396 -2.92 -38.41 6.00
N MET A 397 -2.79 -37.11 5.71
CA MET A 397 -3.75 -36.08 6.12
C MET A 397 -4.02 -35.10 4.99
N SER A 398 -5.28 -34.86 4.67
CA SER A 398 -5.66 -33.84 3.67
C SER A 398 -6.39 -32.70 4.35
N ILE A 399 -5.79 -31.50 4.27
CA ILE A 399 -6.41 -30.25 4.72
C ILE A 399 -6.87 -29.48 3.48
N THR A 400 -8.17 -29.22 3.40
CA THR A 400 -8.74 -28.41 2.33
C THR A 400 -9.23 -27.07 2.89
N PRO A 401 -9.00 -25.95 2.17
CA PRO A 401 -9.48 -24.64 2.59
C PRO A 401 -11.01 -24.64 2.57
N GLY A 402 -11.61 -24.21 3.67
CA GLY A 402 -13.04 -24.07 3.78
C GLY A 402 -13.54 -22.75 3.17
N PRO A 403 -14.87 -22.59 3.02
CA PRO A 403 -15.47 -21.42 2.38
C PRO A 403 -15.20 -20.11 3.14
N ALA A 404 -14.84 -20.17 4.42
CA ALA A 404 -14.46 -18.97 5.19
C ALA A 404 -13.21 -18.28 4.63
N ALA A 405 -12.32 -18.98 3.91
CA ALA A 405 -11.10 -18.38 3.37
C ALA A 405 -11.39 -17.27 2.36
N LEU A 406 -12.37 -17.48 1.46
CA LEU A 406 -12.82 -16.45 0.53
C LEU A 406 -13.50 -15.29 1.24
N ALA A 407 -14.37 -15.59 2.21
CA ALA A 407 -15.08 -14.57 2.95
C ALA A 407 -14.10 -13.68 3.73
N PHE A 408 -13.15 -14.29 4.41
CA PHE A 408 -12.09 -13.61 5.15
C PHE A 408 -11.21 -12.77 4.21
N GLY A 409 -10.73 -13.34 3.11
CA GLY A 409 -9.96 -12.60 2.10
C GLY A 409 -10.72 -11.40 1.54
N SER A 410 -12.05 -11.53 1.35
CA SER A 410 -12.92 -10.43 0.92
C SER A 410 -12.98 -9.31 1.96
N VAL A 411 -13.09 -9.62 3.26
CA VAL A 411 -13.04 -8.61 4.34
C VAL A 411 -11.74 -7.82 4.29
N VAL A 412 -10.60 -8.50 4.13
CA VAL A 412 -9.29 -7.85 4.07
C VAL A 412 -9.20 -6.90 2.88
N VAL A 413 -9.60 -7.36 1.68
CA VAL A 413 -9.57 -6.54 0.47
C VAL A 413 -10.54 -5.36 0.58
N LEU A 414 -11.78 -5.59 1.04
CA LEU A 414 -12.79 -4.53 1.19
C LEU A 414 -12.38 -3.48 2.22
N THR A 415 -11.79 -3.87 3.35
CA THR A 415 -11.30 -2.92 4.37
C THR A 415 -10.08 -2.14 3.90
N MET A 416 -9.18 -2.76 3.13
CA MET A 416 -8.06 -2.07 2.47
C MET A 416 -8.56 -1.04 1.45
N LEU A 417 -9.51 -1.43 0.60
CA LEU A 417 -10.15 -0.51 -0.35
C LEU A 417 -10.89 0.63 0.37
N ALA A 418 -11.58 0.34 1.48
CA ALA A 418 -12.27 1.35 2.28
C ALA A 418 -11.29 2.41 2.79
N ALA A 419 -10.15 1.99 3.34
CA ALA A 419 -9.09 2.90 3.76
C ALA A 419 -8.54 3.75 2.60
N MET A 420 -8.30 3.16 1.42
CA MET A 420 -7.84 3.88 0.23
C MET A 420 -8.86 4.88 -0.33
N THR A 421 -10.16 4.61 -0.17
CA THR A 421 -11.22 5.50 -0.63
C THR A 421 -11.53 6.65 0.32
N PHE A 422 -11.12 6.54 1.59
CA PHE A 422 -11.29 7.58 2.59
C PHE A 422 -10.30 8.72 2.33
N ASP A 423 -10.80 9.93 2.12
CA ASP A 423 -9.96 11.11 1.89
C ASP A 423 -9.55 11.75 3.24
N PRO A 424 -8.29 11.60 3.71
CA PRO A 424 -7.88 12.14 5.00
C PRO A 424 -8.00 13.66 5.10
N ARG A 425 -8.06 14.38 3.97
CA ARG A 425 -8.23 15.84 3.95
C ARG A 425 -9.57 16.29 4.51
N LEU A 426 -10.59 15.42 4.47
CA LEU A 426 -11.91 15.70 5.05
C LEU A 426 -11.84 15.89 6.58
N ILE A 427 -10.89 15.25 7.27
CA ILE A 427 -10.65 15.45 8.71
C ILE A 427 -10.34 16.94 9.01
N TRP A 428 -9.74 17.64 8.05
CA TRP A 428 -9.27 19.01 8.20
C TRP A 428 -10.20 20.06 7.58
N ASP A 429 -11.21 19.66 6.78
CA ASP A 429 -12.11 20.57 6.07
C ASP A 429 -13.20 21.18 6.95
N ALA A 430 -13.63 20.46 7.99
CA ALA A 430 -14.61 20.95 8.98
C ALA A 430 -14.14 22.23 9.72
N SER A 431 -12.90 22.67 9.50
CA SER A 431 -12.39 23.92 10.06
C SER A 431 -13.02 25.18 9.46
N LYS A 432 -13.73 25.13 8.33
CA LYS A 432 -14.13 26.35 7.58
C LYS A 432 -15.55 26.89 7.79
N ALA A 433 -16.51 26.11 8.30
CA ALA A 433 -17.89 26.61 8.43
C ALA A 433 -18.07 27.68 9.54
N ALA A 434 -17.16 27.77 10.50
CA ALA A 434 -17.22 28.73 11.62
C ALA A 434 -16.24 29.90 11.48
N ALA A 435 -15.84 30.27 10.26
CA ALA A 435 -15.03 31.45 9.98
C ALA A 435 -15.51 32.13 8.68
N SER A 436 -16.80 32.47 8.61
CA SER A 436 -17.22 33.61 7.80
C SER A 436 -16.88 34.87 8.59
N PRO A 437 -16.09 35.82 8.05
CA PRO A 437 -15.93 37.13 8.67
C PRO A 437 -17.31 37.79 8.68
N SER A 438 -17.75 38.22 9.86
CA SER A 438 -18.79 39.23 9.97
C SER A 438 -18.32 40.46 9.22
N ASP A 439 -19.14 40.85 8.25
CA ASP A 439 -19.05 42.06 7.46
C ASP A 439 -18.99 43.28 8.41
N HIS A 440 -17.78 43.74 8.73
CA HIS A 440 -17.61 45.05 9.36
C HIS A 440 -17.57 46.08 8.25
N SER A 441 -18.77 46.55 7.91
CA SER A 441 -19.02 47.78 7.18
C SER A 441 -18.17 48.92 7.75
N HIS A 442 -17.29 49.49 6.93
CA HIS A 442 -16.75 50.83 7.13
C HIS A 442 -17.92 51.83 7.19
N PRO A 443 -18.10 52.63 8.27
CA PRO A 443 -18.83 53.86 8.15
C PRO A 443 -17.91 54.89 7.46
N GLY A 444 -18.42 55.44 6.37
CA GLY A 444 -17.73 56.44 5.57
C GLY A 444 -17.41 57.70 6.37
N SER A 445 -16.31 58.31 5.96
CA SER A 445 -15.94 59.70 6.18
C SER A 445 -17.07 60.66 5.81
N HIS A 446 -17.48 61.50 6.76
CA HIS A 446 -17.90 62.88 6.53
C HIS A 446 -17.36 63.75 7.65
#